data_AF-A0A2N2SZ24-F1
#
_entry.id   AF-A0A2N2SZ24-F1
#
_cell.length_a   1.000
_cell.length_b   1.000
_cell.length_c   1.000
_cell.angle_alpha   90.00
_cell.angle_beta   90.00
_cell.angle_gamma   90.00
#
_symmetry.space_group_name_H-M   'P 1'
#
loop_
_entity.id
_entity.type
_entity.pdbx_description
1 polymer ?
#
loop_
_entity_poly.entity_id
_entity_poly.type
_entity_poly.pdbx_seq_one_letter_code
_entity_poly.pdbx_strand_id
1 'polypeptide(L)'
;MDSNTNTVTDQFSAVLRGEIERLRPQAHDPQQSPEACADQAQLVGLALSGGGIRSATFCLGVIQALARLRLLRAFDHLSTVSGGGYIGAWLSTLIFRSRKPGQSVPDALATVEEALSGEARPWCTAGTPASDCPSEHPSLRFLRRYSNYLTPRLGVFSGDSLAAISTYLRNLLLNLLILVAFFGALLTLPYLLLNLGRWLVNPDGFALATPLANTGLPLLFVLAIVPLLVAVGACALSLTRFHKRDRFNLTGPGFIVGFIVAPSLISAWFMALALQAVAAAGEYSLWTWVIGTALLYLAPWLLVFWFRGVDSRTILPVLKKLVALLAVLGD
;
A
#
# COMPACT_ATOMS: atom_id res chain seq x y z
N MET A 1 -36.18 14.25 32.57
CA MET A 1 -34.72 14.21 32.33
C MET A 1 -34.49 12.84 31.71
N ASP A 2 -34.76 12.73 30.41
CA ASP A 2 -34.75 11.46 29.71
C ASP A 2 -33.31 11.10 29.37
N SER A 3 -32.78 10.09 30.06
CA SER A 3 -31.46 9.54 29.80
C SER A 3 -31.47 8.82 28.45
N ASN A 4 -31.10 9.56 27.41
CA ASN A 4 -30.82 9.04 26.06
C ASN A 4 -29.53 8.20 26.08
N THR A 5 -29.56 7.04 26.73
CA THR A 5 -28.54 6.01 26.64
C THR A 5 -29.04 4.88 25.75
N ASN A 6 -29.36 5.20 24.49
CA ASN A 6 -29.48 4.16 23.46
C ASN A 6 -28.05 3.70 23.15
N THR A 7 -27.62 2.63 23.81
CA THR A 7 -26.33 2.02 23.50
C THR A 7 -26.39 1.41 22.09
N VAL A 8 -25.24 1.26 21.41
CA VAL A 8 -25.18 0.61 20.09
C VAL A 8 -25.81 -0.79 20.12
N THR A 9 -25.68 -1.48 21.26
CA THR A 9 -26.30 -2.78 21.52
C THR A 9 -27.83 -2.72 21.48
N ASP A 10 -28.44 -1.68 22.05
CA ASP A 10 -29.91 -1.52 22.06
C ASP A 10 -30.46 -1.28 20.65
N GLN A 11 -29.72 -0.52 19.83
CA GLN A 11 -30.09 -0.28 18.43
C GLN A 11 -30.00 -1.55 17.58
N PHE A 12 -28.92 -2.33 17.74
CA PHE A 12 -28.76 -3.59 17.03
C PHE A 12 -29.86 -4.59 17.39
N SER A 13 -30.14 -4.77 18.68
CA SER A 13 -31.20 -5.68 19.17
C SER A 13 -32.58 -5.31 18.62
N ALA A 14 -32.89 -4.01 18.52
CA ALA A 14 -34.14 -3.54 17.93
C ALA A 14 -34.23 -3.87 16.42
N VAL A 15 -33.14 -3.70 15.67
CA VAL A 15 -33.09 -4.05 14.25
C VAL A 15 -33.24 -5.55 14.05
N LEU A 16 -32.47 -6.37 14.78
CA LEU A 16 -32.51 -7.83 14.68
C LEU A 16 -33.91 -8.37 15.00
N ARG A 17 -34.57 -7.81 16.03
CA ARG A 17 -35.95 -8.16 16.37
C ARG A 17 -36.91 -7.88 15.20
N GLY A 18 -36.82 -6.70 14.59
CA GLY A 18 -37.62 -6.35 13.42
C GLY A 18 -37.32 -7.19 12.17
N GLU A 19 -36.08 -7.66 12.00
CA GLU A 19 -35.72 -8.60 10.93
C GLU A 19 -36.36 -9.98 11.15
N ILE A 20 -36.32 -10.52 12.37
CA ILE A 20 -36.92 -11.81 12.72
C ILE A 20 -38.44 -11.77 12.51
N GLU A 21 -39.12 -10.70 12.94
CA GLU A 21 -40.56 -10.50 12.72
C GLU A 21 -40.94 -10.59 11.23
N ARG A 22 -40.08 -10.05 10.35
CA ARG A 22 -40.32 -10.07 8.90
C ARG A 22 -39.97 -11.41 8.25
N LEU A 23 -38.87 -12.02 8.66
CA LEU A 23 -38.31 -13.22 8.02
C LEU A 23 -38.96 -14.51 8.54
N ARG A 24 -39.21 -14.59 9.85
CA ARG A 24 -39.75 -15.76 10.56
C ARG A 24 -40.67 -15.30 11.71
N PRO A 25 -41.88 -14.81 11.40
CA PRO A 25 -42.81 -14.29 12.41
C PRO A 25 -43.16 -15.32 13.50
N GLN A 26 -43.12 -16.62 13.19
CA GLN A 26 -43.40 -17.68 14.15
C GLN A 26 -42.28 -17.91 15.19
N ALA A 27 -41.06 -17.44 14.91
CA ALA A 27 -39.93 -17.54 15.82
C ALA A 27 -39.74 -16.27 16.66
N HIS A 28 -40.60 -15.27 16.48
CA HIS A 28 -40.56 -14.04 17.26
C HIS A 28 -41.23 -14.25 18.62
N ASP A 29 -40.44 -14.22 19.70
CA ASP A 29 -40.93 -14.20 21.07
C ASP A 29 -40.44 -12.90 21.76
N PRO A 30 -41.34 -11.97 22.11
CA PRO A 30 -40.99 -10.74 22.82
C PRO A 30 -40.28 -10.94 24.16
N GLN A 31 -40.43 -12.12 24.78
CA GLN A 31 -39.83 -12.45 26.07
C GLN A 31 -38.41 -13.01 25.96
N GLN A 32 -37.98 -13.42 24.76
CA GLN A 32 -36.64 -13.97 24.52
C GLN A 32 -35.69 -12.92 23.93
N SER A 33 -34.39 -13.18 24.03
CA SER A 33 -33.41 -12.32 23.37
C SER A 33 -33.52 -12.47 21.84
N PRO A 34 -33.27 -11.40 21.06
CA PRO A 34 -33.31 -11.48 19.60
C PRO A 34 -32.35 -12.55 19.04
N GLU A 35 -31.20 -12.77 19.68
CA GLU A 35 -30.22 -13.80 19.29
C GLU A 35 -30.79 -15.21 19.47
N ALA A 36 -31.45 -15.48 20.62
CA ALA A 36 -32.10 -16.77 20.87
C ALA A 36 -33.24 -17.04 19.86
N CYS A 37 -34.02 -16.00 19.53
CA CYS A 37 -35.05 -16.09 18.50
C CYS A 37 -34.45 -16.37 17.11
N ALA A 38 -33.32 -15.74 16.76
CA ALA A 38 -32.62 -15.98 15.50
C ALA A 38 -32.06 -17.40 15.39
N ASP A 39 -31.50 -17.93 16.49
CA ASP A 39 -31.01 -19.30 16.57
C ASP A 39 -32.16 -20.32 16.45
N GLN A 40 -33.28 -20.08 17.14
CA GLN A 40 -34.49 -20.90 17.03
C GLN A 40 -35.08 -20.87 15.61
N ALA A 41 -35.01 -19.72 14.95
CA ALA A 41 -35.42 -19.52 13.56
C ALA A 41 -34.44 -20.13 12.54
N GLN A 42 -33.26 -20.58 12.99
CA GLN A 42 -32.16 -21.06 12.16
C GLN A 42 -31.79 -20.08 11.03
N LEU A 43 -31.76 -18.78 11.32
CA LEU A 43 -31.45 -17.77 10.31
C LEU A 43 -30.02 -17.91 9.81
N VAL A 44 -29.82 -17.84 8.49
CA VAL A 44 -28.50 -17.96 7.87
C VAL A 44 -28.14 -16.70 7.10
N GLY A 45 -26.96 -16.15 7.36
CA GLY A 45 -26.41 -15.00 6.63
C GLY A 45 -25.36 -15.41 5.59
N LEU A 46 -25.39 -14.75 4.42
CA LEU A 46 -24.32 -14.80 3.43
C LEU A 46 -23.52 -13.50 3.48
N ALA A 47 -22.20 -13.59 3.67
CA ALA A 47 -21.30 -12.43 3.68
C ALA A 47 -20.39 -12.42 2.44
N LEU A 48 -20.44 -11.35 1.65
CA LEU A 48 -19.60 -11.14 0.46
C LEU A 48 -18.55 -10.06 0.72
N SER A 49 -17.29 -10.49 0.79
CA SER A 49 -16.16 -9.63 1.15
C SER A 49 -15.74 -8.65 0.04
N GLY A 50 -14.99 -7.62 0.43
CA GLY A 50 -14.41 -6.60 -0.45
C GLY A 50 -13.24 -7.11 -1.30
N GLY A 51 -12.66 -6.21 -2.10
CA GLY A 51 -11.54 -6.54 -3.00
C GLY A 51 -11.75 -6.15 -4.47
N GLY A 52 -12.66 -5.20 -4.72
CA GLY A 52 -12.97 -4.69 -6.06
C GLY A 52 -13.55 -5.77 -7.00
N ILE A 53 -13.31 -5.62 -8.30
CA ILE A 53 -13.90 -6.48 -9.33
C ILE A 53 -13.48 -7.95 -9.22
N ARG A 54 -12.27 -8.22 -8.70
CA ARG A 54 -11.78 -9.60 -8.52
C ARG A 54 -12.62 -10.34 -7.48
N SER A 55 -12.88 -9.69 -6.34
CA SER A 55 -13.77 -10.25 -5.31
C SER A 55 -15.18 -10.43 -5.85
N ALA A 56 -15.72 -9.43 -6.55
CA ALA A 56 -17.05 -9.53 -7.17
C ALA A 56 -17.17 -10.74 -8.12
N THR A 57 -16.12 -11.00 -8.92
CA THR A 57 -16.05 -12.15 -9.84
C THR A 57 -15.97 -13.49 -9.11
N PHE A 58 -15.19 -13.57 -8.03
CA PHE A 58 -15.12 -14.76 -7.19
C PHE A 58 -16.46 -15.05 -6.50
N CYS A 59 -17.05 -14.02 -5.86
CA CYS A 59 -18.35 -14.10 -5.21
C CYS A 59 -19.45 -14.52 -6.20
N LEU A 60 -19.41 -14.06 -7.45
CA LEU A 60 -20.32 -14.56 -8.48
C LEU A 60 -20.20 -16.08 -8.66
N GLY A 61 -18.99 -16.61 -8.73
CA GLY A 61 -18.77 -18.06 -8.83
C GLY A 61 -19.34 -18.81 -7.64
N VAL A 62 -19.19 -18.27 -6.42
CA VAL A 62 -19.79 -18.82 -5.20
C VAL A 62 -21.33 -18.81 -5.29
N ILE A 63 -21.93 -17.69 -5.68
CA ILE A 63 -23.40 -17.57 -5.85
C ILE A 63 -23.90 -18.58 -6.90
N GLN A 64 -23.18 -18.76 -8.01
CA GLN A 64 -23.53 -19.76 -9.04
C GLN A 64 -23.45 -21.20 -8.50
N ALA A 65 -22.43 -21.51 -7.69
CA ALA A 65 -22.31 -22.82 -7.05
C ALA A 65 -23.44 -23.07 -6.04
N LEU A 66 -23.77 -22.06 -5.20
CA LEU A 66 -24.90 -22.13 -4.28
C LEU A 66 -26.22 -22.33 -5.03
N ALA A 67 -26.40 -21.64 -6.17
CA ALA A 67 -27.58 -21.78 -7.00
C ALA A 67 -27.72 -23.19 -7.62
N ARG A 68 -26.61 -23.80 -8.04
CA ARG A 68 -26.58 -25.20 -8.51
C ARG A 68 -27.03 -26.19 -7.44
N LEU A 69 -26.61 -25.96 -6.21
CA LEU A 69 -26.99 -26.79 -5.06
C LEU A 69 -28.38 -26.44 -4.51
N ARG A 70 -29.09 -25.47 -5.11
CA ARG A 70 -30.36 -24.93 -4.65
C ARG A 70 -30.35 -24.42 -3.21
N LEU A 71 -29.19 -23.88 -2.81
CA LEU A 71 -28.90 -23.35 -1.48
C LEU A 71 -29.00 -21.83 -1.41
N LEU A 72 -29.16 -21.12 -2.53
CA LEU A 72 -29.17 -19.65 -2.52
C LEU A 72 -30.37 -19.11 -1.73
N ARG A 73 -31.49 -19.84 -1.77
CA ARG A 73 -32.71 -19.59 -0.99
C ARG A 73 -32.62 -19.95 0.50
N ALA A 74 -31.53 -20.59 0.95
CA ALA A 74 -31.35 -20.92 2.36
C ALA A 74 -30.81 -19.73 3.19
N PHE A 75 -30.38 -18.65 2.53
CA PHE A 75 -29.86 -17.46 3.20
C PHE A 75 -30.95 -16.40 3.37
N ASP A 76 -31.12 -15.93 4.60
CA ASP A 76 -32.10 -14.93 4.98
C ASP A 76 -31.53 -13.51 4.97
N HIS A 77 -30.20 -13.37 5.13
CA HIS A 77 -29.54 -12.08 5.19
C HIS A 77 -28.32 -12.04 4.26
N LEU A 78 -28.07 -10.90 3.61
CA LEU A 78 -26.94 -10.68 2.72
C LEU A 78 -26.12 -9.48 3.19
N SER A 79 -24.93 -9.74 3.73
CA SER A 79 -23.98 -8.71 4.15
C SER A 79 -22.91 -8.52 3.08
N THR A 80 -22.61 -7.28 2.70
CA THR A 80 -21.66 -7.00 1.63
C THR A 80 -20.79 -5.77 1.92
N VAL A 81 -19.56 -5.78 1.40
CA VAL A 81 -18.65 -4.62 1.50
C VAL A 81 -17.85 -4.43 0.20
N SER A 82 -17.66 -3.19 -0.23
CA SER A 82 -16.83 -2.82 -1.39
C SER A 82 -17.18 -3.65 -2.65
N GLY A 83 -16.24 -4.47 -3.16
CA GLY A 83 -16.47 -5.37 -4.30
C GLY A 83 -17.64 -6.35 -4.12
N GLY A 84 -17.85 -6.83 -2.89
CA GLY A 84 -19.03 -7.63 -2.54
C GLY A 84 -20.34 -6.85 -2.69
N GLY A 85 -20.30 -5.54 -2.47
CA GLY A 85 -21.45 -4.65 -2.66
C GLY A 85 -21.92 -4.56 -4.11
N TYR A 86 -20.99 -4.57 -5.07
CA TYR A 86 -21.36 -4.60 -6.49
C TYR A 86 -22.15 -5.84 -6.87
N ILE A 87 -21.66 -7.01 -6.45
CA ILE A 87 -22.32 -8.28 -6.77
C ILE A 87 -23.60 -8.48 -5.96
N GLY A 88 -23.62 -8.02 -4.69
CA GLY A 88 -24.82 -8.02 -3.86
C GLY A 88 -25.94 -7.17 -4.44
N ALA A 89 -25.64 -5.91 -4.80
CA ALA A 89 -26.62 -5.02 -5.44
C ALA A 89 -27.12 -5.57 -6.78
N TRP A 90 -26.22 -6.18 -7.57
CA TRP A 90 -26.60 -6.88 -8.80
C TRP A 90 -27.58 -8.04 -8.53
N LEU A 91 -27.29 -8.90 -7.55
CA LEU A 91 -28.14 -10.02 -7.17
C LEU A 91 -29.51 -9.54 -6.69
N SER A 92 -29.55 -8.56 -5.77
CA SER A 92 -30.80 -7.97 -5.27
C SER A 92 -31.63 -7.34 -6.40
N THR A 93 -30.97 -6.65 -7.34
CA THR A 93 -31.63 -6.07 -8.53
C THR A 93 -32.17 -7.16 -9.45
N LEU A 94 -31.43 -8.26 -9.63
CA LEU A 94 -31.87 -9.38 -10.45
C LEU A 94 -33.10 -10.07 -9.86
N ILE A 95 -33.13 -10.28 -8.54
CA ILE A 95 -34.30 -10.80 -7.82
C ILE A 95 -35.49 -9.86 -7.98
N PHE A 96 -35.29 -8.55 -7.75
CA PHE A 96 -36.34 -7.55 -7.89
C PHE A 96 -36.94 -7.51 -9.31
N ARG A 97 -36.10 -7.57 -10.35
CA ARG A 97 -36.55 -7.55 -11.76
C ARG A 97 -37.19 -8.85 -12.22
N SER A 98 -36.83 -9.97 -11.61
CA SER A 98 -37.41 -11.28 -11.94
C SER A 98 -38.79 -11.49 -11.30
N ARG A 99 -39.14 -10.64 -10.32
CA ARG A 99 -40.42 -10.69 -9.61
C ARG A 99 -41.56 -10.16 -10.48
N LYS A 100 -42.57 -10.99 -10.73
CA LYS A 100 -43.82 -10.59 -11.38
C LYS A 100 -44.77 -9.89 -10.39
N PRO A 101 -45.71 -9.04 -10.85
CA PRO A 101 -46.74 -8.47 -9.99
C PRO A 101 -47.50 -9.58 -9.22
N GLY A 102 -47.60 -9.45 -7.90
CA GLY A 102 -48.26 -10.44 -7.03
C GLY A 102 -47.40 -11.66 -6.66
N GLN A 103 -46.20 -11.83 -7.21
CA GLN A 103 -45.32 -12.95 -6.89
C GLN A 103 -44.60 -12.74 -5.54
N SER A 104 -44.35 -13.82 -4.79
CA SER A 104 -43.56 -13.74 -3.55
C SER A 104 -42.06 -13.55 -3.86
N VAL A 105 -41.29 -13.03 -2.89
CA VAL A 105 -39.83 -12.91 -3.03
C VAL A 105 -39.15 -14.29 -3.14
N PRO A 106 -39.52 -15.31 -2.33
CA PRO A 106 -38.98 -16.67 -2.49
C PRO A 106 -39.16 -17.25 -3.90
N ASP A 107 -40.31 -17.03 -4.55
CA ASP A 107 -40.54 -17.55 -5.92
C ASP A 107 -39.67 -16.83 -6.96
N ALA A 108 -39.48 -15.51 -6.79
CA ALA A 108 -38.58 -14.74 -7.64
C ALA A 108 -37.13 -15.18 -7.44
N LEU A 109 -36.73 -15.47 -6.19
CA LEU A 109 -35.41 -16.01 -5.87
C LEU A 109 -35.22 -17.40 -6.47
N ALA A 110 -36.21 -18.28 -6.42
CA ALA A 110 -36.16 -19.58 -7.08
C ALA A 110 -35.96 -19.45 -8.60
N THR A 111 -36.61 -18.48 -9.23
CA THR A 111 -36.43 -18.19 -10.66
C THR A 111 -35.00 -17.71 -10.96
N VAL A 112 -34.42 -16.88 -10.09
CA VAL A 112 -33.02 -16.43 -10.22
C VAL A 112 -32.06 -17.57 -9.96
N GLU A 113 -32.33 -18.41 -8.95
CA GLU A 113 -31.55 -19.60 -8.62
C GLU A 113 -31.49 -20.55 -9.82
N GLU A 114 -32.62 -20.83 -10.46
CA GLU A 114 -32.72 -21.60 -11.70
C GLU A 114 -31.90 -20.97 -12.86
N ALA A 115 -31.97 -19.63 -12.99
CA ALA A 115 -31.22 -18.92 -14.03
C ALA A 115 -29.71 -18.93 -13.80
N LEU A 116 -29.26 -18.98 -12.54
CA LEU A 116 -27.85 -18.96 -12.14
C LEU A 116 -27.24 -20.36 -11.98
N SER A 117 -28.05 -21.38 -11.67
CA SER A 117 -27.61 -22.78 -11.56
C SER A 117 -26.99 -23.26 -12.87
N GLY A 118 -27.54 -22.80 -13.98
CA GLY A 118 -27.16 -23.28 -15.31
C GLY A 118 -27.75 -24.65 -15.63
N GLU A 119 -28.62 -25.22 -14.79
CA GLU A 119 -29.39 -26.43 -15.16
C GLU A 119 -30.44 -26.11 -16.24
N ALA A 120 -31.07 -24.93 -16.15
CA ALA A 120 -31.93 -24.41 -17.22
C ALA A 120 -31.15 -23.87 -18.44
N ARG A 121 -29.81 -23.97 -18.44
CA ARG A 121 -28.96 -23.41 -19.49
C ARG A 121 -27.79 -24.36 -19.82
N PRO A 122 -27.93 -25.24 -20.83
CA PRO A 122 -26.78 -25.97 -21.34
C PRO A 122 -25.83 -24.91 -21.90
N TRP A 123 -24.67 -24.72 -21.29
CA TRP A 123 -23.63 -23.84 -21.83
C TRP A 123 -23.00 -24.57 -23.02
N CYS A 124 -23.78 -24.68 -24.11
CA CYS A 124 -23.57 -25.57 -25.23
C CYS A 124 -23.48 -27.03 -24.75
N THR A 125 -24.40 -27.91 -25.16
CA THR A 125 -24.10 -29.36 -25.12
C THR A 125 -22.76 -29.56 -25.82
N ALA A 126 -21.85 -30.37 -25.27
CA ALA A 126 -20.54 -30.59 -25.88
C ALA A 126 -20.71 -30.91 -27.38
N GLY A 127 -20.25 -30.03 -28.26
CA GLY A 127 -20.46 -30.13 -29.72
C GLY A 127 -21.42 -29.10 -30.35
N THR A 128 -22.13 -28.26 -29.59
CA THR A 128 -22.93 -27.15 -30.18
C THR A 128 -22.05 -25.93 -30.52
N PRO A 129 -22.22 -25.31 -31.71
CA PRO A 129 -21.52 -24.08 -32.09
C PRO A 129 -21.85 -22.93 -31.13
N ALA A 130 -20.86 -22.11 -30.76
CA ALA A 130 -21.03 -20.99 -29.83
C ALA A 130 -22.05 -19.93 -30.30
N SER A 131 -22.37 -19.89 -31.60
CA SER A 131 -23.40 -19.01 -32.18
C SER A 131 -24.82 -19.38 -31.75
N ASP A 132 -25.06 -20.66 -31.46
CA ASP A 132 -26.39 -21.22 -31.26
C ASP A 132 -26.75 -21.35 -29.77
N CYS A 133 -25.82 -20.97 -28.89
CA CYS A 133 -26.01 -21.07 -27.46
C CYS A 133 -26.80 -19.86 -26.91
N PRO A 134 -27.72 -20.07 -25.95
CA PRO A 134 -28.49 -18.98 -25.36
C PRO A 134 -27.58 -17.89 -24.81
N SER A 135 -27.91 -16.63 -25.08
CA SER A 135 -27.08 -15.51 -24.66
C SER A 135 -26.94 -15.47 -23.14
N GLU A 136 -25.72 -15.60 -22.62
CA GLU A 136 -25.40 -15.36 -21.21
C GLU A 136 -25.96 -13.99 -20.78
N HIS A 137 -26.48 -13.89 -19.55
CA HIS A 137 -27.02 -12.64 -19.03
C HIS A 137 -25.96 -11.52 -19.19
N PRO A 138 -26.31 -10.36 -19.78
CA PRO A 138 -25.32 -9.33 -20.16
C PRO A 138 -24.39 -8.92 -19.01
N SER A 139 -24.91 -8.84 -17.78
CA SER A 139 -24.12 -8.50 -16.59
C SER A 139 -23.05 -9.54 -16.24
N LEU A 140 -23.33 -10.83 -16.43
CA LEU A 140 -22.36 -11.91 -16.18
C LEU A 140 -21.25 -11.88 -17.23
N ARG A 141 -21.63 -11.67 -18.49
CA ARG A 141 -20.71 -11.51 -19.61
C ARG A 141 -19.79 -10.30 -19.42
N PHE A 142 -20.35 -9.19 -18.94
CA PHE A 142 -19.58 -8.00 -18.56
C PHE A 142 -18.57 -8.33 -17.46
N LEU A 143 -19.00 -8.93 -16.35
CA LEU A 143 -18.10 -9.25 -15.24
C LEU A 143 -16.96 -10.19 -15.66
N ARG A 144 -17.25 -11.21 -16.47
CA ARG A 144 -16.23 -12.11 -17.04
C ARG A 144 -15.26 -11.38 -17.95
N ARG A 145 -15.76 -10.52 -18.86
CA ARG A 145 -14.93 -9.75 -19.80
C ARG A 145 -14.04 -8.71 -19.11
N TYR A 146 -14.46 -8.18 -17.96
CA TYR A 146 -13.73 -7.16 -17.19
C TYR A 146 -13.09 -7.72 -15.90
N SER A 147 -12.98 -9.04 -15.77
CA SER A 147 -12.28 -9.70 -14.64
C SER A 147 -10.79 -9.35 -14.59
N ASN A 148 -10.16 -9.09 -15.76
CA ASN A 148 -8.86 -8.43 -15.86
C ASN A 148 -9.03 -6.90 -15.90
N TYR A 149 -9.16 -6.31 -14.70
CA TYR A 149 -9.50 -4.90 -14.48
C TYR A 149 -8.54 -3.88 -15.11
N LEU A 150 -7.25 -4.20 -15.21
CA LEU A 150 -6.22 -3.23 -15.65
C LEU A 150 -5.78 -3.44 -17.11
N THR A 151 -5.95 -4.66 -17.65
CA THR A 151 -5.58 -5.01 -19.03
C THR A 151 -6.55 -6.07 -19.57
N PRO A 152 -7.76 -5.66 -20.02
CA PRO A 152 -8.77 -6.59 -20.52
C PRO A 152 -8.28 -7.42 -21.71
N ARG A 153 -7.35 -6.87 -22.51
CA ARG A 153 -6.59 -7.59 -23.54
C ARG A 153 -5.12 -7.66 -23.15
N LEU A 154 -4.69 -8.84 -22.71
CA LEU A 154 -3.28 -9.14 -22.52
C LEU A 154 -2.59 -9.21 -23.90
N GLY A 155 -1.64 -8.31 -24.13
CA GLY A 155 -0.80 -8.32 -25.32
C GLY A 155 0.21 -7.18 -25.28
N VAL A 156 1.48 -7.44 -25.60
CA VAL A 156 2.58 -6.46 -25.52
C VAL A 156 2.31 -5.19 -26.36
N PHE A 157 1.46 -5.30 -27.37
CA PHE A 157 1.03 -4.19 -28.24
C PHE A 157 -0.49 -3.93 -28.21
N SER A 158 -1.20 -4.40 -27.18
CA SER A 158 -2.62 -4.04 -27.05
C SER A 158 -2.76 -2.56 -26.67
N GLY A 159 -3.79 -1.89 -27.20
CA GLY A 159 -4.05 -0.48 -26.86
C GLY A 159 -4.20 -0.26 -25.36
N ASP A 160 -4.77 -1.23 -24.64
CA ASP A 160 -4.96 -1.20 -23.19
C ASP A 160 -3.61 -1.33 -22.44
N SER A 161 -2.72 -2.22 -22.90
CA SER A 161 -1.38 -2.38 -22.31
C SER A 161 -0.49 -1.16 -22.56
N LEU A 162 -0.55 -0.57 -23.76
CA LEU A 162 0.16 0.68 -24.07
C LEU A 162 -0.38 1.85 -23.25
N ALA A 163 -1.70 1.95 -23.06
CA ALA A 163 -2.31 2.95 -22.19
C ALA A 163 -1.88 2.77 -20.72
N ALA A 164 -1.81 1.53 -20.23
CA ALA A 164 -1.34 1.23 -18.87
C ALA A 164 0.14 1.59 -18.68
N ILE A 165 1.02 1.18 -19.62
CA ILE A 165 2.44 1.52 -19.60
C ILE A 165 2.62 3.04 -19.69
N SER A 166 1.92 3.71 -20.60
CA SER A 166 1.98 5.17 -20.76
C SER A 166 1.54 5.89 -19.48
N THR A 167 0.45 5.46 -18.87
CA THR A 167 -0.04 6.03 -17.60
C THR A 167 0.98 5.81 -16.48
N TYR A 168 1.54 4.61 -16.39
CA TYR A 168 2.57 4.28 -15.41
C TYR A 168 3.82 5.14 -15.61
N LEU A 169 4.37 5.18 -16.82
CA LEU A 169 5.57 5.96 -17.16
C LEU A 169 5.34 7.45 -16.95
N ARG A 170 4.20 7.99 -17.39
CA ARG A 170 3.84 9.39 -17.16
C ARG A 170 3.84 9.71 -15.67
N ASN A 171 3.18 8.89 -14.86
CA ASN A 171 3.10 9.13 -13.42
C ASN A 171 4.46 8.93 -12.73
N LEU A 172 5.22 7.92 -13.14
CA LEU A 172 6.58 7.68 -12.65
C LEU A 172 7.49 8.88 -12.95
N LEU A 173 7.49 9.36 -14.19
CA LEU A 173 8.31 10.48 -14.63
C LEU A 173 7.91 11.78 -13.94
N LEU A 174 6.61 12.07 -13.81
CA LEU A 174 6.14 13.26 -13.10
C LEU A 174 6.55 13.23 -11.62
N ASN A 175 6.35 12.10 -10.94
CA ASN A 175 6.75 11.97 -9.54
C ASN A 175 8.26 12.02 -9.36
N LEU A 176 9.01 11.34 -10.23
CA LEU A 176 10.47 11.35 -10.19
C LEU A 176 11.02 12.75 -10.45
N LEU A 177 10.46 13.48 -11.42
CA LEU A 177 10.85 14.86 -11.72
C LEU A 177 10.62 15.78 -10.50
N ILE A 178 9.47 15.66 -9.84
CA ILE A 178 9.18 16.43 -8.62
C ILE A 178 10.19 16.10 -7.52
N LEU A 179 10.49 14.82 -7.29
CA LEU A 179 11.44 14.40 -6.26
C LEU A 179 12.87 14.86 -6.59
N VAL A 180 13.31 14.69 -7.82
CA VAL A 180 14.64 15.14 -8.28
C VAL A 180 14.77 16.65 -8.17
N ALA A 181 13.75 17.41 -8.57
CA ALA A 181 13.74 18.87 -8.43
C ALA A 181 13.75 19.30 -6.96
N PHE A 182 12.94 18.66 -6.12
CA PHE A 182 12.87 18.95 -4.68
C PHE A 182 14.20 18.67 -3.98
N PHE A 183 14.76 17.47 -4.14
CA PHE A 183 16.05 17.13 -3.53
C PHE A 183 17.20 17.92 -4.15
N GLY A 184 17.16 18.20 -5.46
CA GLY A 184 18.12 19.08 -6.13
C GLY A 184 18.12 20.48 -5.51
N ALA A 185 16.94 21.08 -5.32
CA ALA A 185 16.80 22.38 -4.65
C ALA A 185 17.29 22.33 -3.20
N LEU A 186 16.91 21.28 -2.45
CA LEU A 186 17.31 21.12 -1.06
C LEU A 186 18.82 20.94 -0.90
N LEU A 187 19.48 20.19 -1.78
CA LEU A 187 20.92 19.94 -1.75
C LEU A 187 21.74 21.14 -2.23
N THR A 188 21.21 21.94 -3.16
CA THR A 188 21.85 23.17 -3.66
C THR A 188 21.58 24.39 -2.77
N LEU A 189 20.65 24.30 -1.82
CA LEU A 189 20.27 25.41 -0.93
C LEU A 189 21.45 26.06 -0.19
N PRO A 190 22.38 25.32 0.45
CA PRO A 190 23.51 25.94 1.15
C PRO A 190 24.41 26.73 0.20
N TYR A 191 24.60 26.23 -1.02
CA TYR A 191 25.37 26.91 -2.05
C TYR A 191 24.70 28.23 -2.46
N LEU A 192 23.38 28.21 -2.70
CA LEU A 192 22.62 29.42 -3.03
C LEU A 192 22.69 30.46 -1.92
N LEU A 193 22.49 30.05 -0.67
CA LEU A 193 22.53 30.95 0.50
C LEU A 193 23.91 31.60 0.69
N LEU A 194 24.98 30.82 0.55
CA LEU A 194 26.35 31.34 0.69
C LEU A 194 26.71 32.34 -0.41
N ASN A 195 26.34 32.05 -1.67
CA ASN A 195 26.61 32.96 -2.79
C ASN A 195 25.74 34.21 -2.71
N LEU A 196 24.48 34.08 -2.29
CA LEU A 196 23.60 35.23 -2.04
C LEU A 196 24.18 36.13 -0.95
N GLY A 197 24.65 35.56 0.16
CA GLY A 197 25.30 36.32 1.24
C GLY A 197 26.53 37.09 0.75
N ARG A 198 27.35 36.49 -0.11
CA ARG A 198 28.51 37.16 -0.73
C ARG A 198 28.11 38.31 -1.64
N TRP A 199 27.11 38.07 -2.49
CA TRP A 199 26.56 39.09 -3.37
C TRP A 199 26.02 40.29 -2.59
N LEU A 200 25.33 40.04 -1.46
CA LEU A 200 24.84 41.12 -0.58
C LEU A 200 25.96 41.94 0.07
N VAL A 201 27.13 41.35 0.32
CA VAL A 201 28.27 42.05 0.93
C VAL A 201 29.09 42.82 -0.10
N ASN A 202 29.29 42.28 -1.30
CA ASN A 202 30.02 42.95 -2.38
C ASN A 202 29.42 42.57 -3.75
N PRO A 203 28.42 43.33 -4.23
CA PRO A 203 27.77 43.08 -5.52
C PRO A 203 28.73 43.25 -6.70
N ASP A 204 29.60 44.26 -6.64
CA ASP A 204 30.47 44.68 -7.75
C ASP A 204 31.65 43.72 -7.97
N GLY A 205 32.04 42.97 -6.93
CA GLY A 205 33.06 41.93 -6.98
C GLY A 205 32.51 40.50 -7.12
N PHE A 206 31.22 40.34 -7.42
CA PHE A 206 30.59 39.01 -7.41
C PHE A 206 31.08 38.13 -8.58
N ALA A 207 31.84 37.09 -8.23
CA ALA A 207 32.07 35.93 -9.08
C ALA A 207 31.49 34.69 -8.39
N LEU A 208 30.89 33.78 -9.16
CA LEU A 208 30.47 32.46 -8.69
C LEU A 208 31.73 31.63 -8.33
N ALA A 209 32.29 31.90 -7.15
CA ALA A 209 33.50 31.28 -6.66
C ALA A 209 33.19 30.17 -5.66
N THR A 210 34.02 29.13 -5.65
CA THR A 210 33.89 28.03 -4.69
C THR A 210 34.08 28.55 -3.27
N PRO A 211 33.17 28.22 -2.32
CA PRO A 211 33.08 28.97 -1.08
C PRO A 211 34.26 28.82 -0.11
N LEU A 212 35.14 27.82 -0.26
CA LEU A 212 36.19 27.51 0.73
C LEU A 212 37.55 27.15 0.12
N ALA A 213 38.10 27.97 -0.78
CA ALA A 213 39.28 27.59 -1.54
C ALA A 213 40.52 27.20 -0.69
N ASN A 214 40.81 27.78 0.49
CA ASN A 214 42.16 27.63 1.06
C ASN A 214 42.33 27.29 2.57
N THR A 215 41.31 27.16 3.43
CA THR A 215 41.56 26.90 4.87
C THR A 215 40.60 25.95 5.60
N GLY A 216 39.47 25.56 5.01
CA GLY A 216 38.40 24.82 5.71
C GLY A 216 38.13 23.39 5.21
N LEU A 217 38.85 22.89 4.21
CA LEU A 217 38.49 21.64 3.53
C LEU A 217 38.48 20.39 4.46
N PRO A 218 39.48 20.16 5.32
CA PRO A 218 39.44 19.03 6.25
C PRO A 218 38.25 19.12 7.21
N LEU A 219 37.92 20.34 7.68
CA LEU A 219 36.79 20.58 8.57
C LEU A 219 35.45 20.26 7.88
N LEU A 220 35.27 20.63 6.61
CA LEU A 220 34.06 20.29 5.85
C LEU A 220 33.88 18.78 5.69
N PHE A 221 34.95 18.04 5.42
CA PHE A 221 34.89 16.57 5.34
C PHE A 221 34.53 15.95 6.69
N VAL A 222 35.09 16.45 7.80
CA VAL A 222 34.70 15.99 9.14
C VAL A 222 33.21 16.28 9.41
N LEU A 223 32.75 17.50 9.12
CA LEU A 223 31.34 17.89 9.28
C LEU A 223 30.40 17.15 8.33
N ALA A 224 30.90 16.56 7.25
CA ALA A 224 30.13 15.71 6.35
C ALA A 224 30.11 14.24 6.81
N ILE A 225 31.25 13.70 7.23
CA ILE A 225 31.41 12.27 7.57
C ILE A 225 30.79 11.96 8.94
N VAL A 226 30.98 12.83 9.95
CA VAL A 226 30.48 12.56 11.31
C VAL A 226 28.96 12.39 11.34
N PRO A 227 28.13 13.28 10.74
CA PRO A 227 26.68 13.10 10.68
C PRO A 227 26.26 11.87 9.86
N LEU A 228 27.02 11.51 8.82
CA LEU A 228 26.78 10.29 8.04
C LEU A 228 26.96 9.04 8.92
N LEU A 229 28.04 8.97 9.69
CA LEU A 229 28.29 7.86 10.60
C LEU A 229 27.21 7.76 11.68
N VAL A 230 26.72 8.90 12.19
CA VAL A 230 25.57 8.94 13.12
C VAL A 230 24.31 8.37 12.46
N ALA A 231 23.98 8.79 11.23
CA ALA A 231 22.82 8.29 10.49
C ALA A 231 22.91 6.78 10.21
N VAL A 232 24.07 6.31 9.77
CA VAL A 232 24.37 4.91 9.49
C VAL A 232 24.24 4.07 10.77
N GLY A 233 24.82 4.52 11.87
CA GLY A 233 24.74 3.85 13.17
C GLY A 233 23.32 3.81 13.74
N ALA A 234 22.58 4.93 13.66
CA ALA A 234 21.18 5.01 14.09
C ALA A 234 20.27 4.10 13.25
N CYS A 235 20.50 4.02 11.94
CA CYS A 235 19.76 3.12 11.07
C CYS A 235 20.06 1.64 11.40
N ALA A 236 21.34 1.28 11.57
CA ALA A 236 21.72 -0.08 11.97
C ALA A 236 21.06 -0.48 13.31
N LEU A 237 21.01 0.44 14.29
CA LEU A 237 20.36 0.20 15.57
C LEU A 237 18.84 0.04 15.41
N SER A 238 18.20 0.87 14.58
CA SER A 238 16.77 0.78 14.29
C SER A 238 16.40 -0.55 13.62
N LEU A 239 17.19 -0.99 12.65
CA LEU A 239 16.96 -2.24 11.91
C LEU A 239 17.18 -3.50 12.76
N THR A 240 18.16 -3.50 13.66
CA THR A 240 18.46 -4.65 14.54
C THR A 240 17.42 -4.87 15.64
N ARG A 241 16.60 -3.86 15.95
CA ARG A 241 15.64 -3.89 17.06
C ARG A 241 14.16 -3.84 16.64
N PHE A 242 13.88 -3.97 15.35
CA PHE A 242 12.53 -3.92 14.76
C PHE A 242 11.51 -4.90 15.38
N HIS A 243 11.97 -5.94 16.09
CA HIS A 243 11.13 -6.97 16.71
C HIS A 243 11.13 -6.98 18.25
N LYS A 244 11.85 -6.07 18.92
CA LYS A 244 11.93 -6.05 20.38
C LYS A 244 11.13 -4.87 20.93
N ARG A 245 10.36 -5.13 22.00
CA ARG A 245 9.60 -4.12 22.73
C ARG A 245 10.57 -3.23 23.51
N ASP A 246 11.10 -2.22 22.84
CA ASP A 246 12.16 -1.37 23.38
C ASP A 246 11.63 -0.23 24.27
N ARG A 247 12.41 0.14 25.30
CA ARG A 247 12.16 1.31 26.17
C ARG A 247 12.31 2.65 25.44
N PHE A 248 12.99 2.67 24.30
CA PHE A 248 13.20 3.84 23.46
C PHE A 248 12.58 3.60 22.09
N ASN A 249 11.82 4.57 21.58
CA ASN A 249 11.12 4.45 20.30
C ASN A 249 12.07 4.65 19.10
N LEU A 250 13.00 3.70 18.91
CA LEU A 250 14.05 3.71 17.88
C LEU A 250 13.51 3.49 16.46
N THR A 251 12.23 3.12 16.33
CA THR A 251 11.49 3.06 15.06
C THR A 251 10.48 4.19 14.94
N GLY A 252 10.43 5.09 15.93
CA GLY A 252 9.51 6.20 15.98
C GLY A 252 9.87 7.29 14.96
N PRO A 253 8.87 8.04 14.46
CA PRO A 253 9.10 9.11 13.50
C PRO A 253 10.14 10.14 13.98
N GLY A 254 10.11 10.51 15.26
CA GLY A 254 11.06 11.47 15.83
C GLY A 254 12.50 10.99 15.83
N PHE A 255 12.74 9.70 16.13
CA PHE A 255 14.09 9.13 16.08
C PHE A 255 14.60 9.05 14.64
N ILE A 256 13.77 8.58 13.71
CA ILE A 256 14.13 8.47 12.29
C ILE A 256 14.47 9.85 11.73
N VAL A 257 13.62 10.85 11.98
CA VAL A 257 13.87 12.21 11.47
C VAL A 257 15.11 12.82 12.11
N GLY A 258 15.24 12.74 13.45
CA GLY A 258 16.31 13.40 14.20
C GLY A 258 17.69 12.76 14.04
N PHE A 259 17.77 11.43 13.94
CA PHE A 259 19.05 10.71 13.94
C PHE A 259 19.41 10.06 12.61
N ILE A 260 18.47 9.91 11.67
CA ILE A 260 18.75 9.33 10.35
C ILE A 260 18.62 10.39 9.26
N VAL A 261 17.45 11.02 9.13
CA VAL A 261 17.16 11.94 8.03
C VAL A 261 17.95 13.25 8.16
N ALA A 262 17.84 13.95 9.29
CA ALA A 262 18.51 15.23 9.48
C ALA A 262 20.05 15.13 9.41
N PRO A 263 20.71 14.15 10.07
CA PRO A 263 22.16 14.00 9.94
C PRO A 263 22.60 13.60 8.52
N SER A 264 21.82 12.79 7.80
CA SER A 264 22.10 12.49 6.38
C SER A 264 22.03 13.74 5.50
N LEU A 265 21.04 14.62 5.75
CA LEU A 265 20.92 15.87 5.01
C LEU A 265 22.06 16.84 5.32
N ILE A 266 22.42 17.00 6.59
CA ILE A 266 23.55 17.82 7.03
C ILE A 266 24.85 17.31 6.40
N SER A 267 25.05 15.98 6.43
CA SER A 267 26.18 15.33 5.75
C SER A 267 26.24 15.71 4.26
N ALA A 268 25.11 15.59 3.56
CA ALA A 268 25.03 15.88 2.13
C ALA A 268 25.34 17.36 1.81
N TRP A 269 24.88 18.29 2.66
CA TRP A 269 25.20 19.71 2.51
C TRP A 269 26.69 20.01 2.67
N PHE A 270 27.32 19.51 3.73
CA PHE A 270 28.76 19.73 3.93
C PHE A 270 29.61 18.99 2.90
N MET A 271 29.18 17.80 2.47
CA MET A 271 29.82 17.07 1.38
C MET A 271 29.75 17.84 0.07
N ALA A 272 28.58 18.39 -0.30
CA ALA A 272 28.43 19.18 -1.52
C ALA A 272 29.38 20.40 -1.52
N LEU A 273 29.51 21.09 -0.37
CA LEU A 273 30.45 22.21 -0.21
C LEU A 273 31.92 21.76 -0.28
N ALA A 274 32.26 20.61 0.32
CA ALA A 274 33.61 20.04 0.27
C ALA A 274 34.02 19.64 -1.15
N LEU A 275 33.14 18.93 -1.86
CA LEU A 275 33.38 18.50 -3.24
C LEU A 275 33.55 19.71 -4.17
N GLN A 276 32.76 20.76 -3.98
CA GLN A 276 32.93 21.98 -4.77
C GLN A 276 34.27 22.66 -4.51
N ALA A 277 34.74 22.73 -3.26
CA ALA A 277 36.05 23.28 -2.94
C ALA A 277 37.19 22.46 -3.59
N VAL A 278 37.05 21.13 -3.66
CA VAL A 278 37.99 20.24 -4.37
C VAL A 278 37.91 20.44 -5.89
N ALA A 279 36.72 20.66 -6.44
CA ALA A 279 36.52 20.84 -7.89
C ALA A 279 37.22 22.08 -8.45
N ALA A 280 37.38 23.14 -7.65
CA ALA A 280 38.19 24.30 -8.06
C ALA A 280 39.70 24.03 -8.09
N ALA A 281 40.16 22.98 -7.40
CA ALA A 281 41.58 22.67 -7.25
C ALA A 281 42.13 21.71 -8.31
N GLY A 282 41.28 21.12 -9.18
CA GLY A 282 41.75 20.20 -10.22
C GLY A 282 40.68 19.82 -11.25
N GLU A 283 41.12 19.38 -12.43
CA GLU A 283 40.25 18.86 -13.47
C GLU A 283 39.89 17.39 -13.18
N TYR A 284 38.69 17.17 -12.65
CA TYR A 284 38.16 15.84 -12.42
C TYR A 284 37.09 15.49 -13.46
N SER A 285 37.14 14.26 -13.98
CA SER A 285 36.10 13.76 -14.88
C SER A 285 34.75 13.61 -14.14
N LEU A 286 33.63 13.73 -14.86
CA LEU A 286 32.28 13.49 -14.31
C LEU A 286 32.18 12.13 -13.62
N TRP A 287 32.78 11.10 -14.21
CA TRP A 287 32.76 9.74 -13.66
C TRP A 287 33.49 9.61 -12.34
N THR A 288 34.57 10.37 -12.14
CA THR A 288 35.29 10.42 -10.85
C THR A 288 34.37 10.93 -9.74
N TRP A 289 33.57 11.97 -10.01
CA TRP A 289 32.58 12.48 -9.06
C TRP A 289 31.48 11.48 -8.76
N VAL A 290 30.91 10.87 -9.80
CA VAL A 290 29.82 9.89 -9.66
C VAL A 290 30.28 8.68 -8.86
N ILE A 291 31.43 8.10 -9.21
CA ILE A 291 31.94 6.91 -8.53
C ILE A 291 32.38 7.24 -7.11
N GLY A 292 33.10 8.35 -6.89
CA GLY A 292 33.57 8.75 -5.57
C GLY A 292 32.42 9.00 -4.59
N THR A 293 31.40 9.74 -5.02
CA THR A 293 30.20 9.99 -4.21
C THR A 293 29.37 8.73 -3.98
N ALA A 294 29.22 7.88 -5.02
CA ALA A 294 28.55 6.60 -4.89
C ALA A 294 29.26 5.70 -3.88
N LEU A 295 30.60 5.55 -3.94
CA LEU A 295 31.34 4.74 -2.97
C LEU A 295 31.19 5.29 -1.55
N LEU A 296 31.29 6.61 -1.38
CA LEU A 296 31.21 7.24 -0.06
C LEU A 296 29.85 7.05 0.62
N TYR A 297 28.75 7.16 -0.13
CA TYR A 297 27.42 6.97 0.43
C TYR A 297 27.00 5.49 0.41
N LEU A 298 27.20 4.76 -0.68
CA LEU A 298 26.72 3.39 -0.84
C LEU A 298 27.50 2.40 0.04
N ALA A 299 28.83 2.54 0.21
CA ALA A 299 29.62 1.58 0.96
C ALA A 299 29.23 1.50 2.45
N PRO A 300 29.03 2.62 3.18
CA PRO A 300 28.50 2.57 4.54
C PRO A 300 27.11 1.91 4.64
N TRP A 301 26.22 2.19 3.69
CA TRP A 301 24.88 1.58 3.67
C TRP A 301 24.94 0.07 3.39
N LEU A 302 25.76 -0.37 2.43
CA LEU A 302 25.98 -1.79 2.14
C LEU A 302 26.55 -2.53 3.35
N LEU A 303 27.44 -1.88 4.10
CA LEU A 303 28.03 -2.41 5.32
C LEU A 303 26.99 -2.57 6.45
N VAL A 304 26.01 -1.66 6.57
CA VAL A 304 24.85 -1.84 7.47
C VAL A 304 23.98 -3.02 7.07
N PHE A 305 23.68 -3.16 5.78
CA PHE A 305 22.90 -4.29 5.28
C PHE A 305 23.63 -5.62 5.46
N TRP A 306 24.94 -5.64 5.24
CA TRP A 306 25.79 -6.80 5.51
C TRP A 306 25.77 -7.17 6.99
N PHE A 307 25.94 -6.19 7.90
CA PHE A 307 25.84 -6.42 9.35
C PHE A 307 24.47 -6.89 9.82
N ARG A 308 23.39 -6.55 9.11
CA ARG A 308 22.06 -7.10 9.38
C ARG A 308 21.95 -8.59 8.99
N GLY A 309 22.63 -8.99 7.91
CA GLY A 309 22.65 -10.37 7.41
C GLY A 309 23.59 -11.30 8.18
N VAL A 310 24.60 -10.75 8.87
CA VAL A 310 25.55 -11.50 9.69
C VAL A 310 25.01 -11.65 11.12
N ASP A 311 24.91 -12.88 11.59
CA ASP A 311 24.39 -13.20 12.91
C ASP A 311 25.18 -12.49 14.03
N SER A 312 24.47 -11.89 14.98
CA SER A 312 25.01 -11.00 16.04
C SER A 312 26.12 -11.64 16.89
N ARG A 313 26.23 -12.97 16.87
CA ARG A 313 27.24 -13.78 17.57
C ARG A 313 28.64 -13.67 16.94
N THR A 314 28.74 -13.25 15.69
CA THR A 314 29.99 -13.18 14.91
C THR A 314 30.64 -11.79 14.94
N ILE A 315 29.83 -10.73 15.05
CA ILE A 315 30.29 -9.33 14.94
C ILE A 315 30.94 -8.84 16.24
N LEU A 316 30.35 -9.17 17.38
CA LEU A 316 30.81 -8.73 18.70
C LEU A 316 32.27 -9.14 19.04
N PRO A 317 32.76 -10.36 18.73
CA PRO A 317 34.16 -10.71 18.95
C PRO A 317 35.12 -10.01 17.98
N VAL A 318 34.71 -9.73 16.74
CA VAL A 318 35.54 -9.01 15.75
C VAL A 318 35.70 -7.55 16.15
N LEU A 319 34.63 -6.88 16.56
CA LEU A 319 34.66 -5.50 17.03
C LEU A 319 35.51 -5.35 18.30
N LYS A 320 35.42 -6.31 19.24
CA LYS A 320 36.30 -6.35 20.43
C LYS A 320 37.77 -6.52 20.04
N LYS A 321 38.09 -7.36 19.06
CA LYS A 321 39.45 -7.53 18.56
C LYS A 321 39.96 -6.28 17.85
N LEU A 322 39.13 -5.59 17.08
CA LEU A 322 39.48 -4.34 16.40
C LEU A 322 39.73 -3.18 17.37
N VAL A 323 38.89 -3.05 18.40
CA VAL A 323 39.09 -2.07 19.49
C VAL A 323 40.36 -2.39 20.29
N ALA A 324 40.63 -3.67 20.56
CA ALA A 324 41.87 -4.09 21.21
C ALA A 324 43.11 -3.82 20.33
N LEU A 325 43.01 -4.02 19.02
CA LEU A 325 44.11 -3.75 18.08
C LEU A 325 44.40 -2.25 17.95
N LEU A 326 43.35 -1.41 17.95
CA LEU A 326 43.48 0.04 17.94
C LEU A 326 44.03 0.60 19.27
N ALA A 327 43.73 -0.04 20.40
CA ALA A 327 44.32 0.32 21.69
C ALA A 327 45.83 0.00 21.74
N VAL A 328 46.28 -1.06 21.07
CA VAL A 328 47.70 -1.45 20.98
C VAL A 328 48.51 -0.59 19.99
N LEU A 329 47.85 0.05 19.03
CA LEU A 329 48.48 0.97 18.06
C LEU A 329 48.53 2.43 18.54
N GLY A 330 47.93 2.73 19.70
CA GLY A 330 47.87 4.06 20.31
C GLY A 330 48.84 4.27 21.48
N ASP A 331 49.60 3.24 21.86
CA ASP A 331 50.74 3.27 22.80
C ASP A 331 52.06 3.12 22.00
#